data_AF-A0A2D8MVL8-F1
#
_entry.id   AF-A0A2D8MVL8-F1
#
_cell.length_a   1.000
_cell.length_b   1.000
_cell.length_c   1.000
_cell.angle_alpha   90.00
_cell.angle_beta   90.00
_cell.angle_gamma   90.00
#
_symmetry.space_group_name_H-M   'P 1'
#
loop_
_entity.id
_entity.type
_entity.pdbx_description
1 polymer ?
#
loop_
_entity_poly.entity_id
_entity_poly.type
_entity_poly.pdbx_seq_one_letter_code
_entity_poly.pdbx_strand_id
1 'polypeptide(L)'
;MVRFIEYMDVGNINGWNKDDVLSLKDIITIIENKFELSKVEPNYVGEVANRYRFKNGTGEIGIISSVSKPFCHSCTRSRITMDGKFVTCLFANGGLDLRKPIRDDLTDTEISKIISDTWKIRDDRYSEIRSNLSNTSNKKKKIEMFQLGG
;
A
#
# COMPACT_ATOMS: atom_id res chain seq x y z
N MET A 1 17.94 0.37 9.61
CA MET A 1 16.61 0.58 10.18
C MET A 1 15.70 -0.55 9.73
N VAL A 2 15.09 -1.29 10.66
CA VAL A 2 14.10 -2.33 10.36
C VAL A 2 12.71 -1.69 10.25
N ARG A 3 11.87 -2.22 9.35
CA ARG A 3 10.47 -1.80 9.21
C ARG A 3 9.52 -2.96 9.42
N PHE A 4 8.55 -2.76 10.30
CA PHE A 4 7.40 -3.64 10.47
C PHE A 4 6.25 -3.13 9.62
N ILE A 5 5.54 -4.02 8.94
CA ILE A 5 4.40 -3.69 8.08
C ILE A 5 3.24 -4.53 8.58
N GLU A 6 2.10 -3.89 8.85
CA GLU A 6 0.89 -4.62 9.22
C GLU A 6 0.46 -5.56 8.08
N TYR A 7 0.07 -6.78 8.44
CA TYR A 7 -0.34 -7.80 7.49
C TYR A 7 -1.61 -7.36 6.75
N MET A 8 -1.54 -7.29 5.41
CA MET A 8 -2.60 -6.74 4.56
C MET A 8 -3.37 -7.83 3.80
N ASP A 9 -4.65 -7.57 3.57
CA ASP A 9 -5.54 -8.37 2.71
C ASP A 9 -5.30 -8.09 1.20
N VAL A 10 -4.09 -8.39 0.70
CA VAL A 10 -3.75 -8.19 -0.73
C VAL A 10 -3.92 -9.48 -1.53
N GLY A 11 -4.64 -9.39 -2.65
CA GLY A 11 -5.03 -10.55 -3.44
C GLY A 11 -6.29 -11.22 -2.88
N ASN A 12 -6.56 -12.44 -3.33
CA ASN A 12 -7.78 -13.18 -2.96
C ASN A 12 -7.49 -14.53 -2.28
N ILE A 13 -6.25 -15.03 -2.36
CA ILE A 13 -5.89 -16.39 -1.93
C ILE A 13 -5.07 -16.46 -0.62
N ASN A 14 -4.80 -15.32 0.00
CA ASN A 14 -3.90 -15.21 1.16
C ASN A 14 -4.53 -15.68 2.48
N GLY A 15 -5.83 -16.00 2.51
CA GLY A 15 -6.54 -16.40 3.73
C GLY A 15 -6.56 -15.33 4.83
N TRP A 16 -6.38 -14.05 4.47
CA TRP A 16 -6.19 -12.97 5.44
C TRP A 16 -7.34 -12.90 6.45
N ASN A 17 -7.01 -12.89 7.73
CA ASN A 17 -7.91 -12.56 8.81
C ASN A 17 -7.42 -11.29 9.53
N LYS A 18 -8.38 -10.43 9.91
CA LYS A 18 -8.09 -9.22 10.67
C LYS A 18 -7.51 -9.53 12.05
N ASP A 19 -7.90 -10.65 12.64
CA ASP A 19 -7.43 -11.06 13.98
C ASP A 19 -5.94 -11.44 13.99
N ASP A 20 -5.36 -11.73 12.83
CA ASP A 20 -3.93 -12.02 12.67
C ASP A 20 -3.07 -10.74 12.55
N VAL A 21 -3.68 -9.55 12.60
CA VAL A 21 -2.99 -8.28 12.42
C VAL A 21 -2.57 -7.69 13.76
N LEU A 22 -1.25 -7.64 13.99
CA LEU A 22 -0.67 -6.79 15.04
C LEU A 22 -0.65 -5.34 14.57
N SER A 23 -1.38 -4.47 15.26
CA SER A 23 -1.43 -3.05 14.93
C SER A 23 -0.14 -2.32 15.33
N LEU A 24 0.04 -1.10 14.84
CA LEU A 24 1.12 -0.23 15.30
C LEU A 24 1.16 -0.10 16.82
N LYS A 25 0.00 0.00 17.47
CA LYS A 25 -0.06 0.13 18.93
C LYS A 25 0.46 -1.13 19.59
N ASP A 26 0.04 -2.30 19.12
CA ASP A 26 0.47 -3.60 19.66
C ASP A 26 1.98 -3.79 19.49
N ILE A 27 2.51 -3.48 18.31
CA ILE A 27 3.95 -3.57 18.01
C ILE A 27 4.75 -2.65 18.95
N ILE A 28 4.30 -1.40 19.15
CA ILE A 28 4.96 -0.46 20.06
C ILE A 28 4.93 -0.99 21.50
N THR A 29 3.77 -1.43 21.99
CA THR A 29 3.64 -1.98 23.35
C THR A 29 4.56 -3.18 23.57
N ILE A 30 4.67 -4.09 22.59
CA ILE A 30 5.57 -5.25 22.68
C ILE A 30 7.04 -4.81 22.78
N ILE A 31 7.46 -3.83 21.98
CA ILE A 31 8.85 -3.35 21.96
C ILE A 31 9.16 -2.55 23.24
N GLU A 32 8.22 -1.74 23.72
CA GLU A 32 8.36 -0.93 24.93
C GLU A 32 8.52 -1.76 26.21
N ASN A 33 8.09 -3.03 26.22
CA ASN A 33 8.38 -3.96 27.32
C ASN A 33 9.88 -4.24 27.50
N LYS A 34 10.73 -3.94 26.50
CA LYS A 34 12.18 -4.17 26.56
C LYS A 34 13.02 -2.93 26.27
N PHE A 35 12.49 -1.96 25.53
CA PHE A 35 13.24 -0.81 25.06
C PHE A 35 12.44 0.49 25.17
N GLU A 36 13.06 1.55 25.65
CA GLU A 36 12.43 2.87 25.63
C GLU A 36 12.48 3.50 24.23
N LEU A 37 11.30 3.87 23.73
CA LEU A 37 11.13 4.51 22.43
C LEU A 37 10.74 5.99 22.57
N SER A 38 11.17 6.80 21.61
CA SER A 38 10.67 8.15 21.40
C SER A 38 10.21 8.28 19.95
N LYS A 39 9.00 8.78 19.73
CA LYS A 39 8.48 9.05 18.39
C LYS A 39 9.37 10.08 17.69
N VAL A 40 9.63 9.87 16.40
CA VAL A 40 10.38 10.79 15.55
C VAL A 40 9.42 11.44 14.57
N GLU A 41 9.59 12.74 14.36
CA GLU A 41 8.80 13.47 13.38
C GLU A 41 9.06 12.98 11.95
N PRO A 42 8.05 13.09 11.06
CA PRO A 42 8.22 12.76 9.65
C PRO A 42 9.29 13.63 8.99
N ASN A 43 10.08 13.04 8.09
CA ASN A 43 11.07 13.77 7.28
C ASN A 43 10.41 14.56 6.14
N TYR A 44 9.23 14.15 5.69
CA TYR A 44 8.51 14.76 4.57
C TYR A 44 7.00 14.49 4.68
N VAL A 45 6.23 15.32 3.97
CA VAL A 45 4.77 15.18 3.88
C VAL A 45 4.42 13.86 3.19
N GLY A 46 3.58 13.06 3.84
CA GLY A 46 3.15 11.76 3.31
C GLY A 46 4.08 10.59 3.62
N GLU A 47 5.07 10.76 4.51
CA GLU A 47 5.86 9.62 5.02
C GLU A 47 4.93 8.57 5.67
N VAL A 48 4.93 7.36 5.10
CA VAL A 48 4.00 6.29 5.49
C VAL A 48 4.45 5.50 6.73
N ALA A 49 5.73 5.54 7.04
CA ALA A 49 6.30 4.83 8.18
C ALA A 49 6.26 5.75 9.42
N ASN A 50 5.61 5.31 10.49
CA ASN A 50 5.73 5.93 11.79
C ASN A 50 7.09 5.54 12.37
N ARG A 51 7.96 6.53 12.62
CA ARG A 51 9.33 6.28 13.06
C ARG A 51 9.47 6.46 14.56
N TYR A 52 10.26 5.58 15.17
CA TYR A 52 10.57 5.61 16.58
C TYR A 52 12.06 5.39 16.75
N ARG A 53 12.68 6.15 17.66
CA ARG A 53 14.08 6.06 18.02
C ARG A 53 14.23 5.42 19.39
N PHE A 54 15.21 4.53 19.53
CA PHE A 54 15.58 4.00 20.84
C PHE A 54 16.32 5.07 21.65
N LYS A 55 15.90 5.32 22.89
CA LYS A 55 16.53 6.36 23.73
C LYS A 55 17.99 6.07 24.08
N ASN A 56 18.40 4.80 24.04
CA ASN A 56 19.79 4.38 24.24
C ASN A 56 20.71 4.67 23.02
N GLY A 57 20.19 5.30 21.95
CA GLY A 57 20.97 5.70 20.78
C GLY A 57 21.27 4.58 19.77
N THR A 58 20.74 3.37 19.97
CA THR A 58 21.04 2.20 19.11
C THR A 58 20.43 2.25 17.72
N GLY A 59 19.52 3.20 17.47
CA GLY A 59 18.97 3.47 16.14
C GLY A 59 17.47 3.73 16.14
N GLU A 60 16.83 3.42 15.01
CA GLU A 60 15.42 3.66 14.75
C GLU A 60 14.73 2.40 14.20
N ILE A 61 13.41 2.34 14.41
CA ILE A 61 12.48 1.41 13.77
C ILE A 61 11.38 2.20 13.04
N GLY A 62 10.84 1.60 11.99
CA GLY A 62 9.65 2.12 11.30
C GLY A 62 8.48 1.14 11.41
N ILE A 63 7.27 1.67 11.56
CA ILE A 63 6.04 0.88 11.55
C ILE A 63 5.09 1.44 10.49
N ILE A 64 4.73 0.62 9.51
CA ILE A 64 3.81 0.95 8.43
C ILE A 64 2.42 0.41 8.78
N SER A 65 1.53 1.33 9.20
CA SER A 65 0.16 1.05 9.66
C SER A 65 -0.83 0.85 8.52
N SER A 66 -0.55 -0.09 7.62
CA SER A 66 -1.33 -0.31 6.39
C SER A 66 -2.80 -0.68 6.61
N VAL A 67 -3.14 -1.18 7.81
CA VAL A 67 -4.48 -1.59 8.22
C VAL A 67 -5.10 -0.62 9.22
N SER A 68 -4.41 -0.35 10.32
CA SER A 68 -4.94 0.45 11.44
C SER A 68 -4.98 1.96 11.16
N LYS A 69 -4.12 2.46 10.26
CA LYS A 69 -4.09 3.87 9.83
C LYS A 69 -3.77 3.99 8.34
N PRO A 70 -4.76 3.76 7.46
CA PRO A 70 -4.59 3.86 6.01
C PRO A 70 -4.03 5.21 5.55
N PHE A 71 -3.32 5.20 4.43
CA PHE A 71 -2.66 6.37 3.84
C PHE A 71 -2.97 6.49 2.34
N CYS A 72 -4.21 6.21 1.92
CA CYS A 72 -4.58 6.32 0.50
C CYS A 72 -4.60 7.78 0.04
N HIS A 73 -4.98 8.72 0.91
CA HIS A 73 -5.07 10.16 0.63
C HIS A 73 -3.76 10.76 0.06
N SER A 74 -2.61 10.26 0.51
CA SER A 74 -1.28 10.73 0.07
C SER A 74 -0.60 9.73 -0.89
N CYS A 75 -1.31 8.70 -1.35
CA CYS A 75 -0.73 7.67 -2.20
C CYS A 75 -0.55 8.19 -3.64
N THR A 76 0.70 8.22 -4.11
CA THR A 76 1.11 8.65 -5.45
C THR A 76 1.61 7.49 -6.32
N ARG A 77 1.31 6.24 -5.94
CA ARG A 77 1.86 5.05 -6.62
C ARG A 77 0.93 4.53 -7.71
N SER A 78 1.53 4.17 -8.84
CA SER A 78 0.97 3.25 -9.85
C SER A 78 1.86 2.01 -9.93
N ARG A 79 1.37 0.95 -10.59
CA ARG A 79 2.14 -0.25 -10.90
C ARG A 79 1.82 -0.75 -12.30
N ILE A 80 2.73 -1.54 -12.86
CA ILE A 80 2.48 -2.37 -14.03
C ILE A 80 2.54 -3.81 -13.56
N THR A 81 1.51 -4.57 -13.87
CA THR A 81 1.43 -6.01 -13.60
C THR A 81 2.36 -6.78 -14.54
N MET A 82 2.72 -8.02 -14.17
CA MET A 82 3.54 -8.91 -14.98
C MET A 82 2.94 -9.19 -16.36
N ASP A 83 1.60 -9.16 -16.49
CA ASP A 83 0.89 -9.29 -17.76
C ASP A 83 0.69 -7.96 -18.49
N GLY A 84 1.37 -6.89 -18.06
CA GLY A 84 1.47 -5.62 -18.77
C GLY A 84 0.30 -4.66 -18.60
N LYS A 85 -0.50 -4.82 -17.53
CA LYS A 85 -1.58 -3.88 -17.20
C LYS A 85 -1.12 -2.80 -16.24
N PHE A 86 -1.42 -1.55 -16.56
CA PHE A 86 -1.29 -0.40 -15.67
C PHE A 86 -2.41 -0.39 -14.64
N VAL A 87 -2.02 -0.26 -13.37
CA VAL A 87 -2.95 -0.22 -12.24
C VAL A 87 -2.61 0.95 -11.31
N THR A 88 -3.66 1.55 -10.77
CA THR A 88 -3.62 2.75 -9.93
C THR A 88 -3.75 2.45 -8.44
N CYS A 89 -3.96 1.17 -8.08
CA CYS A 89 -4.03 0.68 -6.72
C CYS A 89 -3.41 -0.71 -6.59
N LEU A 90 -2.82 -1.00 -5.43
CA LEU A 90 -2.37 -2.34 -5.06
C LEU A 90 -3.54 -3.35 -5.04
N PHE A 91 -4.76 -2.87 -4.75
CA PHE A 91 -5.97 -3.67 -4.62
C PHE A 91 -6.94 -3.46 -5.79
N ALA A 92 -6.44 -2.99 -6.94
CA ALA A 92 -7.27 -2.78 -8.12
C ALA A 92 -7.95 -4.08 -8.57
N ASN A 93 -9.16 -3.98 -9.11
CA ASN A 93 -9.94 -5.13 -9.60
C ASN A 93 -9.77 -5.37 -11.11
N GLY A 94 -8.64 -4.92 -11.65
CA GLY A 94 -8.37 -4.84 -13.09
C GLY A 94 -7.32 -3.78 -13.38
N GLY A 95 -6.96 -3.63 -14.65
CA GLY A 95 -5.99 -2.64 -15.09
C GLY A 95 -6.10 -2.39 -16.58
N LEU A 96 -5.54 -1.27 -17.02
CA LEU A 96 -5.46 -0.87 -18.41
C LEU A 96 -4.35 -1.67 -19.12
N ASP A 97 -4.66 -2.44 -20.16
CA ASP A 97 -3.64 -3.17 -20.93
C ASP A 97 -2.78 -2.18 -21.74
N LEU A 98 -1.52 -1.98 -21.34
CA LEU A 98 -0.57 -1.13 -22.06
C LEU A 98 0.13 -1.87 -23.19
N ARG A 99 0.11 -3.21 -23.22
CA ARG A 99 0.82 -3.98 -24.25
C ARG A 99 0.20 -3.76 -25.61
N LYS A 100 -1.12 -3.63 -25.69
CA LYS A 100 -1.81 -3.40 -26.97
C LYS A 100 -1.38 -2.07 -27.60
N PRO A 101 -1.53 -0.89 -26.94
CA PRO A 101 -0.97 0.36 -27.41
C PRO A 101 0.50 0.27 -27.87
N ILE A 102 1.35 -0.38 -27.07
CA ILE A 102 2.78 -0.52 -27.38
C ILE A 102 3.01 -1.40 -28.61
N ARG A 103 2.29 -2.51 -28.76
CA ARG A 103 2.42 -3.45 -29.88
C ARG A 103 1.76 -2.96 -31.16
N ASP A 104 0.84 -2.02 -31.06
CA ASP A 104 0.20 -1.33 -32.17
C ASP A 104 1.03 -0.10 -32.63
N ASP A 105 2.28 0.02 -32.18
CA ASP A 105 3.24 1.09 -32.52
C ASP A 105 2.74 2.52 -32.23
N LEU A 106 1.93 2.70 -31.18
CA LEU A 106 1.55 4.05 -30.72
C LEU A 106 2.78 4.83 -30.27
N THR A 107 2.76 6.14 -30.50
CA THR A 107 3.82 7.06 -30.10
C THR A 107 3.87 7.24 -28.58
N ASP A 108 5.04 7.62 -28.06
CA ASP A 108 5.22 7.95 -26.64
C ASP A 108 4.22 9.01 -26.14
N THR A 109 3.88 9.97 -26.99
CA THR A 109 2.89 11.02 -26.68
C THR A 109 1.50 10.43 -26.48
N GLU A 110 1.09 9.48 -27.32
CA GLU A 110 -0.22 8.81 -27.22
C GLU A 110 -0.27 7.91 -25.98
N ILE A 111 0.78 7.13 -25.73
CA ILE A 111 0.88 6.27 -24.55
C ILE A 111 0.89 7.11 -23.26
N SER A 112 1.66 8.19 -23.24
CA SER A 112 1.71 9.14 -22.11
C SER A 112 0.34 9.77 -21.84
N LYS A 113 -0.40 10.10 -22.91
CA LYS A 113 -1.78 10.60 -22.79
C LYS A 113 -2.70 9.56 -22.16
N ILE A 114 -2.66 8.31 -22.62
CA ILE A 114 -3.46 7.20 -22.08
C ILE A 114 -3.20 7.02 -20.57
N ILE A 115 -1.93 7.01 -20.16
CA ILE A 115 -1.53 6.88 -18.74
C ILE A 115 -2.02 8.09 -17.94
N SER A 116 -1.80 9.29 -18.45
CA SER A 116 -2.19 10.54 -17.79
C SER A 116 -3.70 10.66 -17.60
N ASP A 117 -4.49 10.31 -18.62
CA ASP A 117 -5.94 10.32 -18.56
C ASP A 117 -6.45 9.29 -17.55
N THR A 118 -5.86 8.10 -17.52
CA THR A 118 -6.18 7.07 -16.52
C THR A 118 -5.87 7.54 -15.10
N TRP A 119 -4.73 8.22 -14.90
CA TRP A 119 -4.35 8.74 -13.59
C TRP A 119 -5.26 9.88 -13.11
N LYS A 120 -5.72 10.76 -14.00
CA LYS A 120 -6.57 11.90 -13.65
C LYS A 120 -7.94 11.50 -13.12
N ILE A 121 -8.50 10.38 -13.58
CA ILE A 121 -9.80 9.87 -13.14
C ILE A 121 -9.72 8.93 -11.93
N ARG A 122 -8.50 8.66 -11.44
CA ARG A 122 -8.25 7.76 -10.32
C ARG A 122 -8.98 8.22 -9.06
N ASP A 123 -9.77 7.33 -8.47
CA ASP A 123 -10.41 7.52 -7.17
C ASP A 123 -10.05 6.42 -6.15
N ASP A 124 -9.06 5.58 -6.48
CA ASP A 124 -8.67 4.43 -5.68
C ASP A 124 -8.23 4.78 -4.26
N ARG A 125 -8.99 4.26 -3.29
CA ARG A 125 -8.75 4.42 -1.85
C ARG A 125 -9.19 3.19 -1.06
N TYR A 126 -8.77 2.01 -1.53
CA TYR A 126 -9.22 0.71 -1.00
C TYR A 126 -9.05 0.59 0.52
N SER A 127 -7.86 0.85 1.05
CA SER A 127 -7.59 0.68 2.48
C SER A 127 -8.44 1.61 3.35
N GLU A 128 -8.73 2.84 2.88
CA GLU A 128 -9.63 3.78 3.56
C GLU A 128 -11.08 3.31 3.51
N ILE A 129 -11.57 2.88 2.34
CA ILE A 129 -12.93 2.32 2.19
C ILE A 129 -13.11 1.12 3.11
N ARG A 130 -12.14 0.20 3.13
CA ARG A 130 -12.16 -0.99 4.01
C ARG A 130 -12.17 -0.61 5.48
N SER A 131 -11.41 0.43 5.88
CA SER A 131 -11.35 0.87 7.27
C SER A 131 -12.67 1.48 7.77
N ASN A 132 -13.43 2.12 6.87
CA ASN A 132 -14.71 2.75 7.19
C ASN A 132 -15.89 1.77 7.17
N LEU A 133 -15.75 0.66 6.45
CA LEU A 133 -16.77 -0.39 6.37
C LEU A 133 -16.54 -1.40 7.50
N SER A 134 -17.36 -1.32 8.55
CA SER A 134 -17.46 -2.40 9.54
C SER A 134 -18.00 -3.67 8.87
N ASN A 135 -17.13 -4.67 8.71
CA ASN A 135 -17.46 -6.06 8.36
C ASN A 135 -18.16 -6.35 7.02
N THR A 136 -18.29 -5.40 6.09
CA THR A 136 -18.84 -5.72 4.77
C THR A 136 -17.74 -6.22 3.84
N SER A 137 -17.66 -7.55 3.69
CA SER A 137 -16.81 -8.24 2.72
C SER A 137 -17.20 -7.84 1.29
N ASN A 138 -16.66 -6.74 0.80
CA ASN A 138 -16.83 -6.36 -0.59
C ASN A 138 -15.93 -7.27 -1.43
N LYS A 139 -16.45 -8.45 -1.80
CA LYS A 139 -15.79 -9.54 -2.55
C LYS A 139 -15.56 -9.16 -4.02
N LYS A 140 -15.02 -7.98 -4.30
CA LYS A 140 -14.52 -7.69 -5.65
C LYS A 140 -13.19 -8.41 -5.80
N LYS A 141 -13.02 -9.13 -6.92
CA LYS A 141 -11.78 -9.85 -7.23
C LYS A 141 -10.66 -8.84 -7.44
N LYS A 142 -9.65 -8.90 -6.58
CA LYS A 142 -8.47 -8.03 -6.63
C LYS A 142 -7.40 -8.66 -7.53
N ILE A 143 -6.45 -7.85 -7.99
CA ILE A 143 -5.21 -8.35 -8.58
C ILE A 143 -4.38 -9.03 -7.49
N GLU A 144 -3.73 -10.14 -7.84
CA GLU A 144 -2.91 -10.91 -6.91
C GLU A 144 -1.52 -10.29 -6.72
N MET A 145 -0.92 -10.53 -5.55
CA MET A 145 0.42 -10.01 -5.24
C MET A 145 1.49 -10.48 -6.22
N PHE A 146 1.44 -11.74 -6.65
CA PHE A 146 2.40 -12.29 -7.62
C PHE A 146 2.30 -11.59 -8.98
N GLN A 147 1.13 -11.06 -9.34
CA GLN A 147 0.96 -10.31 -10.59
C GLN A 147 1.59 -8.92 -10.51
N LEU A 148 1.83 -8.39 -9.31
CA LEU A 148 2.37 -7.05 -9.10
C LEU A 148 3.89 -7.06 -8.91
N GLY A 149 4.56 -8.19 -9.11
CA GLY A 149 6.01 -8.33 -9.00
C GLY A 149 6.53 -8.19 -7.57
N GLY A 150 5.73 -8.60 -6.58
CA GLY A 150 6.13 -8.68 -5.17
C GLY A 150 6.79 -9.99 -4.82
#